data_AF-A0A8T0EKH5-F1
#
_entry.id   AF-A0A8T0EKH5-F1
#
_cell.length_a   1.000
_cell.length_b   1.000
_cell.length_c   1.000
_cell.angle_alpha   90.00
_cell.angle_beta   90.00
_cell.angle_gamma   90.00
#
_symmetry.space_group_name_H-M   'P 1'
#
loop_
_entity.id
_entity.type
_entity.pdbx_description
1 polymer ?
#
loop_
_entity_poly.entity_id
_entity_poly.type
_entity_poly.pdbx_seq_one_letter_code
_entity_poly.pdbx_strand_id
1 'polypeptide(L)'
;MTRKVILVILIVAVITGFTKAGTKCQDEREAVRSKGVFMPGCDADGLYSKKQCYSRNRKCWCVDPKTGEALTKPNRMKINCQ
;
A
#
# COMPACT_ATOMS: atom_id res chain seq x y z
N MET A 1 19.57 31.78 -19.76
CA MET A 1 19.12 30.38 -20.00
C MET A 1 18.55 30.31 -21.41
N THR A 2 19.10 29.47 -22.27
CA THR A 2 18.69 29.41 -23.68
C THR A 2 17.44 28.55 -23.84
N ARG A 3 16.55 28.92 -24.75
CA ARG A 3 15.24 28.28 -25.00
C ARG A 3 15.31 26.75 -25.19
N LYS A 4 16.44 26.24 -25.68
CA LYS A 4 16.72 24.80 -25.81
C LYS A 4 16.80 24.10 -24.45
N VAL A 5 17.38 24.74 -23.44
CA VAL A 5 17.54 24.22 -22.07
C VAL A 5 16.19 24.15 -21.34
N ILE A 6 15.33 25.16 -21.52
CA ILE A 6 13.97 25.18 -20.95
C ILE A 6 13.12 24.02 -21.52
N LEU A 7 13.21 23.76 -22.82
CA LEU A 7 12.48 22.66 -23.45
C LEU A 7 12.91 21.29 -22.90
N VAL A 8 14.22 21.08 -22.73
CA VAL A 8 14.77 19.83 -22.18
C VAL A 8 14.32 19.61 -20.74
N ILE A 9 14.27 20.65 -19.90
CA ILE A 9 13.82 20.56 -18.50
C ILE A 9 12.33 20.17 -18.41
N LEU A 10 11.48 20.75 -19.27
CA LEU A 10 10.06 20.38 -19.33
C LEU A 10 9.88 18.95 -19.83
N ILE A 11 10.66 18.53 -20.82
CA ILE A 11 10.63 17.16 -21.34
C ILE A 11 11.09 16.15 -20.27
N VAL A 12 12.15 16.45 -19.52
CA VAL A 12 12.61 15.60 -18.40
C VAL A 12 11.56 15.53 -17.28
N ALA A 13 10.96 16.67 -16.88
CA ALA A 13 9.90 16.69 -15.88
C ALA A 13 8.66 15.87 -16.29
N VAL A 14 8.38 15.75 -17.59
CA VAL A 14 7.30 14.93 -18.13
C VAL A 14 7.71 13.45 -18.25
N ILE A 15 8.97 13.14 -18.59
CA ILE A 15 9.45 11.76 -18.75
C ILE A 15 9.72 11.09 -17.39
N THR A 16 10.10 11.84 -16.36
CA THR A 16 10.47 11.29 -15.04
C THR A 16 9.59 11.75 -13.87
N GLY A 17 8.70 12.72 -14.06
CA GLY A 17 7.95 13.35 -12.97
C GLY A 17 6.62 12.68 -12.69
N PHE A 18 6.65 11.59 -11.92
CA PHE A 18 5.72 11.20 -10.85
C PHE A 18 6.18 9.81 -10.40
N THR A 19 7.36 9.72 -9.78
CA THR A 19 7.74 8.50 -9.05
C THR A 19 6.69 8.33 -7.95
N LYS A 20 5.79 7.36 -8.13
CA LYS A 20 4.71 7.04 -7.20
C LYS A 20 5.32 6.88 -5.81
N ALA A 21 5.10 7.85 -4.92
CA ALA A 21 5.43 7.72 -3.52
C ALA A 21 4.47 6.67 -2.94
N GLY A 22 4.90 5.41 -2.93
CA GLY A 22 4.17 4.33 -2.28
C GLY A 22 4.11 4.59 -0.78
N THR A 23 2.98 4.26 -0.18
CA THR A 23 2.87 4.20 1.28
C THR A 23 3.43 2.87 1.78
N LYS A 24 3.71 2.78 3.09
CA LYS A 24 4.19 1.54 3.72
C LYS A 24 3.35 0.30 3.34
N CYS A 25 2.02 0.41 3.37
CA CYS A 25 1.14 -0.70 2.99
C CYS A 25 1.28 -1.07 1.50
N GLN A 26 1.36 -0.07 0.62
CA GLN A 26 1.46 -0.30 -0.83
C GLN A 26 2.81 -0.92 -1.21
N ASP A 27 3.89 -0.48 -0.58
CA ASP A 27 5.23 -1.04 -0.78
C ASP A 27 5.29 -2.51 -0.31
N GLU A 28 4.74 -2.80 0.86
CA GLU A 28 4.62 -4.18 1.37
C GLU A 28 3.76 -5.06 0.45
N ARG A 29 2.66 -4.52 -0.08
CA ARG A 29 1.78 -5.22 -1.02
C ARG A 29 2.49 -5.61 -2.31
N GLU A 30 3.24 -4.68 -2.92
CA GLU A 30 3.97 -4.96 -4.15
C GLU A 30 5.13 -5.92 -3.92
N ALA A 31 5.82 -5.82 -2.78
CA ALA A 31 6.92 -6.71 -2.40
C ALA A 31 6.50 -8.20 -2.29
N VAL A 32 5.20 -8.47 -2.08
CA VAL A 32 4.64 -9.83 -1.93
C VAL A 32 3.76 -10.28 -3.09
N ARG A 33 3.53 -9.44 -4.10
CA ARG A 33 2.57 -9.67 -5.19
C ARG A 33 2.74 -11.00 -5.93
N SER A 34 3.97 -11.48 -6.07
CA SER A 34 4.31 -12.74 -6.76
C SER A 34 4.76 -13.86 -5.82
N LYS A 35 4.74 -13.65 -4.50
CA LYS A 35 5.34 -14.57 -3.52
C LYS A 35 4.36 -15.58 -2.92
N GLY A 36 3.06 -15.47 -3.23
CA GLY A 36 2.03 -16.38 -2.71
C GLY A 36 1.88 -16.33 -1.17
N VAL A 37 2.42 -15.29 -0.53
CA VAL A 37 2.30 -15.03 0.91
C VAL A 37 1.13 -14.11 1.19
N PHE A 38 0.89 -13.78 2.47
CA PHE A 38 -0.13 -12.81 2.85
C PHE A 38 0.11 -11.46 2.15
N MET A 39 -0.93 -10.95 1.48
CA MET A 39 -0.93 -9.65 0.82
C MET A 39 -1.77 -8.68 1.65
N PRO A 40 -1.20 -7.56 2.15
CA PRO A 40 -1.97 -6.60 2.92
C PRO A 40 -3.02 -5.88 2.06
N GLY A 41 -4.18 -5.65 2.68
CA GLY A 41 -5.20 -4.76 2.16
C GLY A 41 -4.83 -3.31 2.49
N CYS A 42 -4.84 -2.45 1.48
CA CYS A 42 -4.63 -1.02 1.65
C CYS A 42 -5.90 -0.26 1.23
N ASP A 43 -6.19 0.87 1.87
CA ASP A 43 -7.25 1.78 1.44
C ASP A 43 -6.77 2.76 0.35
N ALA A 44 -7.64 3.70 -0.03
CA ALA A 44 -7.37 4.67 -1.09
C ALA A 44 -6.25 5.66 -0.72
N ASP A 45 -6.07 5.94 0.57
CA ASP A 45 -4.99 6.80 1.08
C ASP A 45 -3.67 6.03 1.18
N GLY A 46 -3.69 4.73 0.90
CA GLY A 46 -2.54 3.83 1.03
C GLY A 46 -2.26 3.43 2.47
N LEU A 47 -3.14 3.71 3.42
CA LEU A 47 -3.04 3.15 4.77
C LEU A 47 -3.47 1.68 4.76
N TYR A 48 -3.12 0.95 5.83
CA TYR A 48 -3.63 -0.39 6.00
C TYR A 48 -5.15 -0.35 6.23
N SER A 49 -5.89 -1.17 5.51
CA SER A 49 -7.29 -1.40 5.83
C SER A 49 -7.40 -1.90 7.27
N LYS A 50 -8.22 -1.24 8.10
CA LYS A 50 -8.43 -1.57 9.52
C LYS A 50 -8.63 -3.06 9.77
N LYS A 51 -9.31 -3.74 8.85
CA LYS A 51 -9.51 -5.19 8.86
C LYS A 51 -8.62 -5.83 7.80
N GLN A 52 -7.64 -6.61 8.24
CA GLN A 52 -6.83 -7.47 7.40
C GLN A 52 -7.40 -8.89 7.39
N CYS A 53 -7.44 -9.53 6.23
CA CYS A 53 -7.98 -10.88 6.08
C CYS A 53 -7.04 -11.75 5.25
N TYR A 54 -6.65 -12.90 5.78
CA TYR A 54 -5.93 -13.91 5.03
C TYR A 54 -6.91 -14.93 4.45
N SER A 55 -7.28 -14.74 3.19
CA SER A 55 -8.31 -15.52 2.51
C SER A 55 -8.03 -17.03 2.50
N ARG A 56 -6.74 -17.43 2.47
CA ARG A 56 -6.34 -18.84 2.45
C ARG A 56 -6.84 -19.64 3.65
N ASN A 57 -6.88 -19.04 4.84
CA ASN A 57 -7.34 -19.70 6.07
C ASN A 57 -8.57 -19.04 6.71
N ARG A 58 -9.21 -18.08 6.00
CA ARG A 58 -10.40 -17.33 6.44
C ARG A 58 -10.25 -16.67 7.82
N LYS A 59 -9.04 -16.22 8.15
CA LYS A 59 -8.76 -15.48 9.39
C LYS A 59 -8.64 -14.00 9.08
N CYS A 60 -9.27 -13.17 9.91
CA CYS A 60 -9.17 -11.72 9.86
C CYS A 60 -8.77 -11.15 11.23
N TRP A 61 -8.04 -10.03 11.23
CA TRP A 61 -7.63 -9.30 12.43
C TRP A 61 -7.72 -7.80 12.18
N CYS A 62 -7.88 -7.04 13.26
CA CYS A 62 -7.77 -5.58 13.22
C CYS A 62 -6.32 -5.13 13.31
N VAL A 63 -5.98 -4.08 12.57
CA VAL A 63 -4.66 -3.44 12.59
C VAL A 63 -4.76 -1.93 12.78
N ASP A 64 -3.69 -1.33 13.26
CA ASP A 64 -3.52 0.12 13.19
C ASP A 64 -3.34 0.55 11.71
N PRO A 65 -4.13 1.51 11.19
CA PRO A 65 -4.06 1.92 9.78
C PRO A 65 -2.71 2.51 9.35
N LYS A 66 -1.96 3.13 10.26
CA LYS A 66 -0.68 3.78 9.95
C LYS A 66 0.48 2.81 10.02
N THR A 67 0.50 1.94 11.03
CA THR A 67 1.65 1.07 11.29
C THR A 67 1.47 -0.34 10.73
N GLY A 68 0.22 -0.81 10.57
CA GLY A 68 -0.10 -2.19 10.22
C GLY A 68 0.02 -3.17 11.40
N GLU A 69 0.27 -2.67 12.60
CA GLU A 69 0.41 -3.49 13.81
C GLU A 69 -0.91 -4.15 14.19
N ALA A 70 -0.88 -5.43 14.56
CA ALA A 70 -2.06 -6.17 14.93
C ALA A 70 -2.61 -5.71 16.28
N LEU A 71 -3.85 -5.22 16.29
CA LEU A 71 -4.58 -4.80 17.50
C LEU A 71 -5.36 -5.96 18.13
N THR A 72 -5.60 -7.04 17.40
CA THR A 72 -6.41 -8.17 17.83
C THR A 72 -5.85 -9.49 17.34
N LYS A 73 -6.26 -10.58 18.00
CA LYS A 73 -5.95 -11.94 17.52
C LYS A 73 -6.80 -12.29 16.29
N PRO A 74 -6.27 -13.09 15.34
CA PRO A 74 -7.04 -13.48 14.16
C PRO A 74 -8.29 -14.30 14.51
N ASN A 75 -9.45 -13.90 13.99
CA ASN A 75 -10.75 -14.54 14.16
C ASN A 75 -11.35 -14.95 12.80
N ARG A 76 -12.32 -15.87 12.77
CA ARG A 76 -13.03 -16.30 11.56
C ARG A 76 -13.98 -15.20 11.06
N MET A 77 -13.50 -14.36 10.13
CA MET A 77 -14.23 -13.39 9.27
C MET A 77 -15.28 -12.43 9.88
N LYS A 78 -15.77 -12.67 11.11
CA LYS A 78 -16.80 -11.92 11.84
C LYS A 78 -16.18 -10.91 12.82
N ILE A 79 -15.04 -10.32 12.48
CA ILE A 79 -14.40 -9.31 13.33
C ILE A 79 -14.85 -7.91 12.88
N ASN A 80 -15.22 -7.08 13.85
CA ASN A 80 -15.53 -5.66 13.64
C ASN A 80 -14.32 -4.82 14.08
N CYS A 81 -13.81 -3.97 13.19
CA CYS A 81 -12.66 -3.10 13.44
C CYS A 81 -13.15 -1.66 13.37
N GLN A 82 -13.51 -1.10 14.54
CA GLN A 82 -14.07 0.24 14.65
C GLN A 82 -13.06 1.34 14.37
#